data_AF-A0A3T0FYE2-F1
#
_entry.id   AF-A0A3T0FYE2-F1
#
_cell.length_a   1.000
_cell.length_b   1.000
_cell.length_c   1.000
_cell.angle_alpha   90.00
_cell.angle_beta   90.00
_cell.angle_gamma   90.00
#
_symmetry.space_group_name_H-M   'P 1'
#
loop_
_entity.id
_entity.type
_entity.pdbx_description
1 polymer ?
#
loop_
_entity_poly.entity_id
_entity_poly.type
_entity_poly.pdbx_seq_one_letter_code
_entity_poly.pdbx_strand_id
1 'polypeptide(L)'
;MNWNDLEKHFSPARLGRYRAARGGDATKAAADYSSNVLLSEAMVPMLNVLEIALRNGIHARLSRLYGRADWWEAWVGDPAFSWQNKEVASAKAKLIRRHEPQTPDKVLAELTFGFWSSLFNTQFQTVLWKDLRLVFARCPKPQRQRHNISAALNQIRDLRNRVFHHEPLLWLTPTLLDQHTVGVTVINWVDPQLGQWLGNHDRLPAKWAGWAAT
;
A
#
# COMPACT_ATOMS: atom_id res chain seq x y z
N MET A 1 -15.79 -9.20 -25.15
CA MET A 1 -14.68 -9.08 -26.11
C MET A 1 -14.03 -10.46 -26.22
N ASN A 2 -13.77 -10.96 -27.43
CA ASN A 2 -13.13 -12.28 -27.60
C ASN A 2 -11.63 -12.20 -27.27
N TRP A 3 -10.95 -13.35 -27.15
CA TRP A 3 -9.54 -13.40 -26.76
C TRP A 3 -8.60 -12.66 -27.72
N ASN A 4 -8.82 -12.78 -29.03
CA ASN A 4 -7.96 -12.15 -30.03
C ASN A 4 -8.04 -10.62 -29.95
N ASP A 5 -9.24 -10.09 -29.73
CA ASP A 5 -9.45 -8.66 -29.50
C ASP A 5 -8.78 -8.20 -28.20
N LEU A 6 -8.89 -8.98 -27.12
CA LEU A 6 -8.19 -8.68 -25.87
C LEU A 6 -6.66 -8.67 -26.07
N GLU A 7 -6.10 -9.68 -26.73
CA GLU A 7 -4.66 -9.84 -26.93
C GLU A 7 -4.08 -8.71 -27.79
N LYS A 8 -4.83 -8.28 -28.81
CA LYS A 8 -4.49 -7.12 -29.64
C LYS A 8 -4.34 -5.84 -28.81
N HIS A 9 -5.20 -5.62 -27.81
CA HIS A 9 -5.24 -4.37 -27.04
C HIS A 9 -4.44 -4.41 -25.74
N PHE A 10 -4.30 -5.58 -25.12
CA PHE A 10 -3.62 -5.74 -23.82
C PHE A 10 -2.26 -6.41 -23.91
N SER A 11 -1.85 -6.84 -25.11
CA SER A 11 -0.61 -7.56 -25.45
C SER A 11 -0.58 -9.06 -25.05
N PRO A 12 0.09 -9.89 -25.86
CA PRO A 12 0.36 -11.30 -25.53
C PRO A 12 1.09 -11.48 -24.20
N ALA A 13 2.06 -10.61 -23.89
CA ALA A 13 2.83 -10.70 -22.64
C ALA A 13 1.95 -10.54 -21.39
N ARG A 14 0.92 -9.69 -21.46
CA ARG A 14 -0.01 -9.47 -20.35
C ARG A 14 -1.00 -10.61 -20.18
N LEU A 15 -1.55 -11.10 -21.29
CA LEU A 15 -2.62 -12.09 -21.28
C LEU A 15 -2.10 -13.53 -21.24
N GLY A 16 -0.91 -13.80 -21.79
CA GLY A 16 -0.36 -15.14 -21.95
C GLY A 16 -0.31 -15.94 -20.65
N ARG A 17 -0.06 -15.29 -19.51
CA ARG A 17 -0.09 -15.94 -18.19
C ARG A 17 -1.47 -16.44 -17.76
N TYR A 18 -2.55 -15.77 -18.18
CA TYR A 18 -3.91 -16.24 -17.93
C TYR A 18 -4.24 -17.46 -18.78
N ARG A 19 -3.80 -17.45 -20.04
CA ARG A 19 -3.97 -18.59 -20.94
C ARG A 19 -3.19 -19.81 -20.47
N ALA A 20 -1.94 -19.60 -20.01
CA ALA A 20 -1.12 -20.65 -19.42
C ALA A 20 -1.77 -21.23 -18.15
N ALA A 21 -2.27 -20.37 -17.25
CA ALA A 21 -2.93 -20.80 -16.01
C ALA A 21 -4.20 -21.63 -16.23
N ARG A 22 -4.89 -21.46 -17.37
CA ARG A 22 -6.09 -22.22 -17.75
C ARG A 22 -5.83 -23.28 -18.82
N GLY A 23 -4.58 -23.72 -19.00
CA GLY A 23 -4.24 -24.83 -19.91
C GLY A 23 -4.56 -24.54 -21.39
N GLY A 24 -4.52 -23.27 -21.80
CA GLY A 24 -4.82 -22.85 -23.17
C GLY A 24 -6.25 -22.38 -23.42
N ASP A 25 -7.18 -22.56 -22.45
CA ASP A 25 -8.59 -22.15 -22.57
C ASP A 25 -8.72 -20.62 -22.58
N ALA A 26 -8.96 -20.08 -23.78
CA ALA A 26 -9.06 -18.66 -24.04
C ALA A 26 -10.28 -18.00 -23.38
N THR A 27 -11.39 -18.74 -23.24
CA THR A 27 -12.63 -18.21 -22.65
C THR A 27 -12.46 -18.04 -21.15
N LYS A 28 -11.91 -19.05 -20.46
CA LYS A 28 -11.61 -18.96 -19.02
C LYS A 28 -10.52 -17.93 -18.74
N ALA A 29 -9.48 -17.86 -19.57
CA ALA A 29 -8.41 -16.89 -19.41
C ALA A 29 -8.90 -15.43 -19.57
N ALA A 30 -9.82 -15.18 -20.51
CA ALA A 30 -10.47 -13.86 -20.65
C ALA A 30 -11.32 -13.52 -19.41
N ALA A 31 -12.08 -14.48 -18.89
CA ALA A 31 -12.89 -14.30 -17.68
C ALA A 31 -12.02 -14.02 -16.43
N ASP A 32 -10.88 -14.70 -16.30
CA ASP A 32 -9.91 -14.44 -15.23
C ASP A 32 -9.28 -13.05 -15.35
N TYR A 33 -8.97 -12.60 -16.56
CA TYR A 33 -8.45 -11.24 -16.76
C TYR A 33 -9.48 -10.19 -16.30
N SER A 34 -10.76 -10.34 -16.68
CA SER A 34 -11.83 -9.49 -16.18
C SER A 34 -11.96 -9.56 -14.66
N SER A 35 -11.87 -10.76 -14.08
CA SER A 35 -11.89 -10.96 -12.63
C SER A 35 -10.72 -10.26 -11.94
N ASN A 36 -9.52 -10.26 -12.55
CA ASN A 36 -8.36 -9.55 -12.03
C ASN A 36 -8.59 -8.04 -11.92
N VAL A 37 -9.22 -7.45 -12.93
CA VAL A 37 -9.56 -6.02 -12.93
C VAL A 37 -10.52 -5.70 -11.79
N LEU A 38 -11.58 -6.51 -11.61
CA LEU A 38 -12.56 -6.33 -10.55
C LEU A 38 -11.97 -6.56 -9.14
N LEU A 39 -11.06 -7.52 -8.98
CA LEU A 39 -10.32 -7.72 -7.74
C LEU A 39 -9.38 -6.55 -7.45
N SER A 40 -8.69 -6.03 -8.47
CA SER A 40 -7.83 -4.84 -8.34
C SER A 40 -8.63 -3.61 -7.91
N GLU A 41 -9.83 -3.41 -8.47
CA GLU A 41 -10.77 -2.37 -8.05
C GLU A 41 -11.19 -2.56 -6.58
N ALA A 42 -11.54 -3.79 -6.19
CA ALA A 42 -12.01 -4.11 -4.84
C ALA A 42 -10.92 -3.93 -3.75
N MET A 43 -9.64 -3.90 -4.12
CA MET A 43 -8.54 -3.61 -3.20
C MET A 43 -8.42 -2.14 -2.80
N VAL A 44 -8.94 -1.22 -3.62
CA VAL A 44 -8.73 0.23 -3.46
C VAL A 44 -9.19 0.77 -2.10
N PRO A 45 -10.36 0.41 -1.54
CA PRO A 45 -10.82 0.91 -0.25
C PRO A 45 -9.82 0.64 0.89
N MET A 46 -9.35 -0.60 1.03
CA MET A 46 -8.39 -0.97 2.08
C MET A 46 -7.07 -0.23 1.92
N LEU A 47 -6.52 -0.20 0.69
CA LEU A 47 -5.25 0.50 0.42
C LEU A 47 -5.33 1.99 0.73
N ASN A 48 -6.44 2.64 0.35
CA ASN A 48 -6.66 4.06 0.60
C ASN A 48 -6.74 4.37 2.10
N VAL A 49 -7.58 3.64 2.84
CA VAL A 49 -7.74 3.82 4.30
C VAL A 49 -6.41 3.63 5.00
N LEU A 50 -5.68 2.57 4.66
CA LEU A 50 -4.38 2.28 5.26
C LEU A 50 -3.37 3.40 4.98
N GLU A 51 -3.21 3.83 3.73
CA GLU A 51 -2.22 4.85 3.36
C GLU A 51 -2.47 6.18 4.07
N ILE A 52 -3.73 6.63 4.10
CA ILE A 52 -4.11 7.88 4.77
C ILE A 52 -3.98 7.76 6.30
N ALA A 53 -4.45 6.66 6.90
CA ALA A 53 -4.35 6.48 8.34
C ALA A 53 -2.89 6.39 8.80
N LEU A 54 -2.06 5.64 8.06
CA LEU A 54 -0.65 5.46 8.36
C LEU A 54 0.11 6.79 8.25
N ARG A 55 -0.05 7.54 7.14
CA ARG A 55 0.66 8.81 6.95
C ARG A 55 0.28 9.82 8.04
N ASN A 56 -1.00 9.91 8.38
CA ASN A 56 -1.49 10.86 9.38
C ASN A 56 -0.99 10.48 10.77
N GLY A 57 -1.02 9.18 11.11
CA GLY A 57 -0.48 8.67 12.36
C GLY A 57 1.03 8.94 12.49
N ILE A 58 1.81 8.64 11.45
CA ILE A 58 3.25 8.93 11.40
C ILE A 58 3.50 10.43 11.56
N HIS A 59 2.80 11.25 10.78
CA HIS A 59 2.97 12.70 10.84
C HIS A 59 2.71 13.23 12.26
N ALA A 60 1.62 12.84 12.90
CA ALA A 60 1.32 13.23 14.28
C ALA A 60 2.43 12.80 15.28
N ARG A 61 2.98 11.59 15.13
CA ARG A 61 4.08 11.11 15.98
C ARG A 61 5.37 11.89 15.76
N LEU A 62 5.76 12.09 14.49
CA LEU A 62 7.02 12.75 14.15
C LEU A 62 6.96 14.26 14.41
N SER A 63 5.82 14.92 14.18
CA SER A 63 5.66 16.33 14.55
C SER A 63 5.83 16.56 16.04
N ARG A 64 5.34 15.64 16.87
CA ARG A 64 5.57 15.69 18.32
C ARG A 64 7.03 15.41 18.68
N LEU A 65 7.65 14.42 18.05
CA LEU A 65 9.05 14.04 18.32
C LEU A 65 10.03 15.18 18.02
N TYR A 66 9.82 15.87 16.89
CA TYR A 66 10.72 16.94 16.42
C TYR A 66 10.24 18.36 16.77
N GLY A 67 9.04 18.52 17.36
CA GLY A 67 8.49 19.82 17.74
C GLY A 67 8.12 20.73 16.56
N ARG A 68 7.92 20.17 15.36
CA ARG A 68 7.65 20.94 14.12
C ARG A 68 6.81 20.15 13.12
N ALA A 69 5.98 20.83 12.31
CA ALA A 69 5.13 20.18 11.31
C ALA A 69 5.94 19.63 10.12
N ASP A 70 7.01 20.31 9.75
CA ASP A 70 7.97 19.96 8.70
C ASP A 70 9.16 19.17 9.26
N TRP A 71 8.88 18.11 10.03
CA TRP A 71 9.88 17.34 10.78
C TRP A 71 11.02 16.78 9.92
N TRP A 72 10.84 16.61 8.61
CA TRP A 72 11.90 16.15 7.71
C TRP A 72 13.03 17.16 7.58
N GLU A 73 12.79 18.44 7.85
CA GLU A 73 13.86 19.45 7.84
C GLU A 73 14.90 19.17 8.94
N ALA A 74 14.53 18.48 10.02
CA ALA A 74 15.46 18.05 11.05
C ALA A 74 16.39 16.91 10.59
N TRP A 75 16.12 16.29 9.44
CA TRP A 75 16.92 15.20 8.86
C TRP A 75 17.92 15.69 7.82
N VAL A 76 17.85 16.96 7.43
CA VAL A 76 18.73 17.54 6.40
C VAL A 76 20.17 17.43 6.85
N GLY A 77 21.02 16.86 6.00
CA GLY A 77 22.44 16.65 6.28
C GLY A 77 22.76 15.36 7.04
N ASP A 78 21.77 14.63 7.56
CA ASP A 78 21.98 13.32 8.18
C ASP A 78 22.05 12.22 7.10
N PRO A 79 23.20 11.52 6.95
CA PRO A 79 23.35 10.43 5.98
C PRO A 79 22.35 9.29 6.17
N ALA A 80 21.88 9.05 7.40
CA ALA A 80 20.91 8.00 7.73
C ALA A 80 19.53 8.24 7.07
N PHE A 81 19.25 9.49 6.69
CA PHE A 81 18.00 9.91 6.05
C PHE A 81 18.19 10.34 4.58
N SER A 82 19.33 10.03 3.97
CA SER A 82 19.66 10.44 2.60
C SER A 82 18.58 10.11 1.57
N TRP A 83 18.03 8.88 1.62
CA TRP A 83 16.93 8.48 0.73
C TRP A 83 15.62 9.23 1.04
N GLN A 84 15.27 9.39 2.32
CA GLN A 84 14.06 10.11 2.75
C GLN A 84 14.12 11.58 2.32
N ASN A 85 15.28 12.24 2.49
CA ASN A 85 15.51 13.61 2.07
C ASN A 85 15.39 13.76 0.55
N LYS A 86 15.87 12.78 -0.22
CA LYS A 86 15.71 12.75 -1.68
C LYS A 86 14.23 12.66 -2.09
N GLU A 87 13.44 11.80 -1.45
CA GLU A 87 12.01 11.67 -1.73
C GLU A 87 11.24 12.95 -1.40
N VAL A 88 11.55 13.59 -0.27
CA VAL A 88 10.97 14.91 0.10
C VAL A 88 11.36 16.00 -0.90
N ALA A 89 12.62 16.04 -1.33
CA ALA A 89 13.07 16.99 -2.35
C ALA A 89 12.35 16.77 -3.69
N SER A 90 12.13 15.51 -4.10
CA SER A 90 11.35 15.18 -5.29
C SER A 90 9.89 15.65 -5.17
N ALA A 91 9.26 15.42 -4.02
CA ALA A 91 7.91 15.89 -3.74
C ALA A 91 7.80 17.43 -3.85
N LYS A 92 8.73 18.15 -3.21
CA LYS A 92 8.84 19.62 -3.30
C LYS A 92 9.03 20.09 -4.74
N ALA A 93 9.91 19.46 -5.52
CA ALA A 93 10.14 19.81 -6.92
C ALA A 93 8.89 19.65 -7.79
N LYS A 94 8.08 18.61 -7.55
CA LYS A 94 6.80 18.43 -8.25
C LYS A 94 5.80 19.53 -7.90
N LEU A 95 5.71 19.93 -6.63
CA LEU A 95 4.85 21.03 -6.20
C LEU A 95 5.25 22.35 -6.86
N ILE A 96 6.56 22.64 -6.91
CA ILE A 96 7.11 23.81 -7.62
C ILE A 96 6.68 23.78 -9.10
N ARG A 97 6.83 22.63 -9.78
CA ARG A 97 6.43 22.48 -11.18
C ARG A 97 4.93 22.70 -11.40
N ARG A 98 4.09 22.35 -10.42
CA ARG A 98 2.64 22.59 -10.44
C ARG A 98 2.23 23.99 -9.94
N HIS A 99 3.18 24.85 -9.59
CA HIS A 99 2.93 26.17 -8.99
C HIS A 99 2.10 26.08 -7.69
N GLU A 100 2.30 25.01 -6.92
CA GLU A 100 1.62 24.79 -5.65
C GLU A 100 2.53 25.17 -4.46
N PRO A 101 1.94 25.66 -3.35
CA PRO A 101 2.72 25.96 -2.16
C PRO A 101 3.27 24.68 -1.53
N GLN A 102 4.48 24.76 -0.99
CA GLN A 102 5.16 23.66 -0.31
C GLN A 102 4.79 23.60 1.18
N THR A 103 3.49 23.66 1.48
CA THR A 103 3.02 23.49 2.87
C THR A 103 3.28 22.06 3.34
N PRO A 104 3.37 21.80 4.65
CA PRO A 104 3.58 20.46 5.13
C PRO A 104 2.57 19.45 4.59
N ASP A 105 1.28 19.76 4.66
CA ASP A 105 0.22 18.88 4.14
C ASP A 105 0.38 18.54 2.65
N LYS A 106 0.82 19.51 1.84
CA LYS A 106 1.06 19.32 0.41
C LYS A 106 2.26 18.42 0.15
N VAL A 107 3.35 18.59 0.91
CA VAL A 107 4.53 17.72 0.81
C VAL A 107 4.15 16.29 1.19
N LEU A 108 3.44 16.10 2.31
CA LEU A 108 3.04 14.78 2.77
C LEU A 108 2.08 14.08 1.80
N ALA A 109 1.17 14.82 1.19
CA ALA A 109 0.24 14.28 0.20
C ALA A 109 0.94 13.84 -1.10
N GLU A 110 2.13 14.36 -1.40
CA GLU A 110 2.92 13.99 -2.58
C GLU A 110 3.86 12.79 -2.32
N LEU A 111 4.07 12.43 -1.05
CA LEU A 111 4.87 11.26 -0.67
C LEU A 111 4.08 9.97 -0.85
N THR A 112 4.73 8.94 -1.41
CA THR A 112 4.10 7.65 -1.69
C THR A 112 4.13 6.73 -0.46
N PHE A 113 3.31 5.67 -0.47
CA PHE A 113 3.37 4.59 0.52
C PHE A 113 4.79 4.02 0.76
N GLY A 114 5.66 4.03 -0.27
CA GLY A 114 7.05 3.61 -0.15
C GLY A 114 7.85 4.45 0.85
N PHE A 115 7.62 5.77 0.87
CA PHE A 115 8.25 6.66 1.85
C PHE A 115 7.85 6.27 3.27
N TRP A 116 6.54 6.13 3.52
CA TRP A 116 5.99 5.84 4.84
C TRP A 116 6.42 4.48 5.40
N SER A 117 6.41 3.44 4.55
CA SER A 117 6.88 2.10 4.93
C SER A 117 8.40 2.06 5.21
N SER A 118 9.21 2.87 4.51
CA SER A 118 10.67 2.92 4.72
C SER A 118 11.08 3.34 6.13
N LEU A 119 10.25 4.14 6.82
CA LEU A 119 10.55 4.66 8.15
C LEU A 119 10.58 3.56 9.23
N PHE A 120 10.12 2.35 8.88
CA PHE A 120 10.16 1.17 9.74
C PHE A 120 11.34 0.24 9.42
N ASN A 121 12.27 0.63 8.53
CA ASN A 121 13.46 -0.16 8.22
C ASN A 121 14.40 -0.29 9.42
N THR A 122 15.26 -1.31 9.40
CA THR A 122 16.15 -1.66 10.53
C THR A 122 17.04 -0.48 10.94
N GLN A 123 17.48 0.34 9.98
CA GLN A 123 18.30 1.52 10.25
C GLN A 123 17.64 2.55 11.19
N PHE A 124 16.30 2.58 11.26
CA PHE A 124 15.54 3.51 12.10
C PHE A 124 15.06 2.91 13.42
N GLN A 125 15.51 1.70 13.76
CA GLN A 125 15.16 1.01 15.00
C GLN A 125 15.52 1.83 16.24
N THR A 126 16.67 2.50 16.25
CA THR A 126 17.14 3.26 17.41
C THR A 126 16.58 4.68 17.45
N VAL A 127 16.25 5.25 16.28
CA VAL A 127 15.90 6.68 16.15
C VAL A 127 14.40 6.93 16.09
N LEU A 128 13.64 6.15 15.31
CA LEU A 128 12.21 6.42 15.06
C LEU A 128 11.27 5.41 15.74
N TRP A 129 11.68 4.16 15.89
CA TRP A 129 10.77 3.07 16.27
C TRP A 129 10.06 3.30 17.61
N LYS A 130 10.74 3.88 18.60
CA LYS A 130 10.17 4.16 19.94
C LYS A 130 8.88 4.97 19.84
N ASP A 131 8.83 5.92 18.91
CA ASP A 131 7.70 6.79 18.64
C ASP A 131 6.74 6.22 17.60
N LEU A 132 7.26 5.65 16.51
CA LEU A 132 6.43 5.13 15.43
C LEU A 132 5.60 3.90 15.82
N ARG A 133 6.08 3.07 16.75
CA ARG A 133 5.28 1.94 17.28
C ARG A 133 3.97 2.39 17.93
N LEU A 134 3.87 3.66 18.34
CA LEU A 134 2.67 4.21 18.97
C LEU A 134 1.58 4.57 17.97
N VAL A 135 1.89 4.62 16.66
CA VAL A 135 0.87 4.63 15.59
C VAL A 135 -0.01 3.37 15.68
N PHE A 136 0.59 2.24 16.04
CA PHE A 136 -0.09 0.94 16.17
C PHE A 136 -0.53 0.69 17.62
N ALA A 137 -1.21 1.67 18.21
CA ALA A 137 -1.58 1.67 19.63
C ALA A 137 -2.43 0.46 20.04
N ARG A 138 -3.13 -0.18 19.09
CA ARG A 138 -4.04 -1.31 19.30
C ARG A 138 -3.43 -2.65 18.89
N CYS A 139 -2.22 -2.68 18.35
CA CYS A 139 -1.49 -3.91 18.05
C CYS A 139 -1.09 -4.64 19.35
N PRO A 140 -1.37 -5.94 19.54
CA PRO A 140 -0.94 -6.70 20.71
C PRO A 140 0.57 -6.55 20.98
N LYS A 141 0.97 -6.38 22.24
CA LYS A 141 2.39 -6.12 22.60
C LYS A 141 3.38 -7.15 21.99
N PRO A 142 3.10 -8.47 21.98
CA PRO A 142 4.01 -9.44 21.34
C PRO A 142 4.16 -9.23 19.83
N GLN A 143 3.11 -8.75 19.16
CA GLN A 143 3.11 -8.50 17.72
C GLN A 143 3.69 -7.13 17.35
N ARG A 144 3.61 -6.16 18.27
CA ARG A 144 4.07 -4.77 18.08
C ARG A 144 5.59 -4.65 18.17
N GLN A 145 6.27 -5.34 17.26
CA GLN A 145 7.72 -5.34 17.06
C GLN A 145 8.03 -4.73 15.70
N ARG A 146 9.16 -4.03 15.58
CA ARG A 146 9.53 -3.32 14.34
C ARG A 146 9.55 -4.25 13.13
N HIS A 147 10.13 -5.44 13.29
CA HIS A 147 10.23 -6.40 12.19
C HIS A 147 8.86 -6.90 11.72
N ASN A 148 7.91 -7.16 12.64
CA ASN A 148 6.55 -7.58 12.29
C ASN A 148 5.78 -6.48 11.57
N ILE A 149 5.82 -5.25 12.10
CA ILE A 149 5.18 -4.09 11.46
C ILE A 149 5.81 -3.81 10.10
N SER A 150 7.14 -3.79 10.01
CA SER A 150 7.88 -3.58 8.77
C SER A 150 7.56 -4.66 7.73
N ALA A 151 7.48 -5.93 8.12
CA ALA A 151 7.11 -7.03 7.23
C ALA A 151 5.68 -6.85 6.69
N ALA A 152 4.70 -6.54 7.55
CA ALA A 152 3.33 -6.28 7.14
C ALA A 152 3.23 -5.09 6.17
N LEU A 153 3.89 -3.97 6.50
CA LEU A 153 3.88 -2.79 5.63
C LEU A 153 4.58 -3.03 4.28
N ASN A 154 5.67 -3.80 4.25
CA ASN A 154 6.34 -4.15 2.99
C ASN A 154 5.45 -5.07 2.13
N GLN A 155 4.81 -6.08 2.72
CA GLN A 155 3.86 -6.92 2.01
C GLN A 155 2.70 -6.11 1.42
N ILE A 156 2.17 -5.12 2.16
CA ILE A 156 1.11 -4.25 1.65
C ILE A 156 1.63 -3.30 0.56
N ARG A 157 2.85 -2.76 0.70
CA ARG A 157 3.48 -1.96 -0.37
C ARG A 157 3.59 -2.75 -1.66
N ASP A 158 4.04 -4.00 -1.57
CA ASP A 158 4.23 -4.85 -2.73
C ASP A 158 2.86 -5.20 -3.35
N LEU A 159 1.86 -5.53 -2.53
CA LEU A 159 0.48 -5.73 -2.99
C LEU A 159 -0.09 -4.49 -3.69
N ARG A 160 0.07 -3.31 -3.08
CA ARG A 160 -0.36 -2.01 -3.64
C ARG A 160 0.28 -1.79 -5.01
N ASN A 161 1.58 -1.99 -5.13
CA ASN A 161 2.29 -1.81 -6.39
C ASN A 161 1.71 -2.74 -7.45
N ARG A 162 1.47 -4.01 -7.12
CA ARG A 162 0.90 -4.97 -8.07
C ARG A 162 -0.50 -4.58 -8.52
N VAL A 163 -1.36 -4.11 -7.62
CA VAL A 163 -2.70 -3.57 -7.95
C VAL A 163 -2.58 -2.39 -8.95
N PHE A 164 -1.74 -1.41 -8.66
CA PHE A 164 -1.61 -0.20 -9.49
C PHE A 164 -0.74 -0.37 -10.75
N HIS A 165 0.04 -1.44 -10.85
CA HIS A 165 0.69 -1.89 -12.09
C HIS A 165 -0.18 -2.89 -12.87
N HIS A 166 -1.43 -3.08 -12.45
CA HIS A 166 -2.44 -4.03 -12.96
C HIS A 166 -1.88 -5.44 -13.17
N GLU A 167 -1.00 -5.87 -12.28
CA GLU A 167 -0.50 -7.23 -12.24
C GLU A 167 -1.59 -8.21 -11.79
N PRO A 168 -1.45 -9.51 -12.10
CA PRO A 168 -2.44 -10.49 -11.71
C PRO A 168 -2.40 -10.88 -10.24
N LEU A 169 -3.57 -10.96 -9.62
CA LEU A 169 -3.79 -11.15 -8.18
C LEU A 169 -4.46 -12.50 -7.84
N LEU A 170 -4.90 -13.24 -8.87
CA LEU A 170 -5.69 -14.46 -8.71
C LEU A 170 -4.92 -15.59 -8.02
N TRP A 171 -3.64 -15.75 -8.35
CA TRP A 171 -2.85 -16.94 -7.98
C TRP A 171 -1.71 -16.62 -7.02
N LEU A 172 -1.92 -15.70 -6.09
CA LEU A 172 -0.89 -15.33 -5.12
C LEU A 172 -0.74 -16.38 -4.04
N THR A 173 0.47 -16.45 -3.49
CA THR A 173 0.78 -17.22 -2.29
C THR A 173 1.61 -16.34 -1.36
N PRO A 174 1.08 -15.94 -0.18
CA PRO A 174 -0.28 -16.13 0.32
C PRO A 174 -1.37 -15.54 -0.59
N THR A 175 -2.63 -15.96 -0.44
CA THR A 175 -3.72 -15.55 -1.34
C THR A 175 -3.98 -14.04 -1.26
N LEU A 176 -4.70 -13.49 -2.23
CA LEU A 176 -5.10 -12.07 -2.20
C LEU A 176 -5.92 -11.77 -0.93
N LEU A 177 -6.82 -12.68 -0.54
CA LEU A 177 -7.65 -12.51 0.66
C LEU A 177 -6.80 -12.52 1.94
N ASP A 178 -5.80 -13.40 2.03
CA ASP A 178 -4.88 -13.44 3.19
C ASP A 178 -4.09 -12.13 3.29
N GLN A 179 -3.52 -11.70 2.16
CA GLN A 179 -2.75 -10.46 2.07
C GLN A 179 -3.60 -9.22 2.37
N HIS A 180 -4.86 -9.21 1.95
CA HIS A 180 -5.82 -8.17 2.30
C HIS A 180 -6.15 -8.18 3.80
N THR A 181 -6.33 -9.37 4.38
CA THR A 181 -6.61 -9.54 5.83
C THR A 181 -5.48 -8.99 6.69
N VAL A 182 -4.23 -9.12 6.25
CA VAL A 182 -3.09 -8.44 6.89
C VAL A 182 -3.26 -6.92 6.85
N GLY A 183 -3.65 -6.35 5.71
CA GLY A 183 -3.95 -4.92 5.58
C GLY A 183 -5.04 -4.44 6.54
N VAL A 184 -6.17 -5.14 6.59
CA VAL A 184 -7.27 -4.85 7.54
C VAL A 184 -6.80 -4.97 9.00
N THR A 185 -5.96 -5.96 9.29
CA THR A 185 -5.38 -6.13 10.63
C THR A 185 -4.50 -4.94 11.02
N VAL A 186 -3.66 -4.44 10.10
CA VAL A 186 -2.85 -3.25 10.34
C VAL A 186 -3.71 -1.99 10.51
N ILE A 187 -4.79 -1.84 9.75
CA ILE A 187 -5.77 -0.74 9.96
C ILE A 187 -6.35 -0.80 11.37
N ASN A 188 -6.77 -1.98 11.83
CA ASN A 188 -7.29 -2.18 13.18
C ASN A 188 -6.23 -1.96 14.28
N TRP A 189 -4.95 -2.17 13.98
CA TRP A 189 -3.86 -1.82 14.89
C TRP A 189 -3.68 -0.32 15.07
N VAL A 190 -3.99 0.47 14.03
CA VAL A 190 -4.06 1.93 14.12
C VAL A 190 -5.29 2.34 14.91
N ASP A 191 -6.48 2.00 14.41
CA ASP A 191 -7.75 2.24 15.11
C ASP A 191 -8.87 1.28 14.60
N PRO A 192 -9.49 0.48 15.48
CA PRO A 192 -10.62 -0.38 15.14
C PRO A 192 -11.82 0.34 14.51
N GLN A 193 -12.02 1.63 14.80
CA GLN A 193 -13.10 2.40 14.17
C GLN A 193 -12.87 2.55 12.65
N LEU A 194 -11.61 2.62 12.21
CA LEU A 194 -11.28 2.63 10.77
C LEU A 194 -11.62 1.30 10.11
N GLY A 195 -11.37 0.18 10.79
CA GLY A 195 -11.73 -1.15 10.27
C GLY A 195 -13.24 -1.34 10.17
N GLN A 196 -13.99 -0.88 11.19
CA GLN A 196 -15.45 -0.89 11.15
C GLN A 196 -15.98 -0.04 9.98
N TRP A 197 -15.43 1.15 9.78
CA TRP A 197 -15.82 2.03 8.68
C TRP A 197 -15.47 1.43 7.30
N LEU A 198 -14.29 0.81 7.18
CA LEU A 198 -13.84 0.13 5.97
C LEU A 198 -14.79 -1.00 5.57
N GLY A 199 -15.33 -1.74 6.55
CA GLY A 199 -16.27 -2.85 6.30
C GLY A 199 -17.50 -2.46 5.46
N ASN A 200 -17.93 -1.20 5.51
CA ASN A 200 -19.05 -0.70 4.70
C ASN A 200 -18.69 -0.44 3.22
N HIS A 201 -17.39 -0.44 2.89
CA HIS A 201 -16.86 -0.09 1.57
C HIS A 201 -16.05 -1.23 0.95
N ASP A 202 -15.66 -2.21 1.77
CA ASP A 202 -14.81 -3.31 1.37
C ASP A 202 -15.63 -4.43 0.73
N ARG A 203 -15.45 -4.56 -0.59
CA ARG A 203 -16.10 -5.58 -1.41
C ARG A 203 -15.18 -6.75 -1.73
N LEU A 204 -13.91 -6.72 -1.30
CA LEU A 204 -12.94 -7.72 -1.70
C LEU A 204 -13.32 -9.13 -1.24
N PRO A 205 -13.73 -9.39 0.02
CA PRO A 205 -14.05 -10.75 0.46
C PRO A 205 -15.14 -11.40 -0.40
N ALA A 206 -16.20 -10.65 -0.73
CA ALA A 206 -17.28 -11.13 -1.59
C ALA A 206 -16.83 -11.36 -3.04
N LYS A 207 -16.05 -10.43 -3.61
CA LYS A 207 -15.50 -10.58 -4.98
C LYS A 207 -14.54 -11.75 -5.09
N TRP A 208 -13.70 -11.97 -4.07
CA TRP A 208 -12.79 -13.09 -3.99
C TRP A 208 -13.53 -14.42 -3.94
N ALA A 209 -14.54 -14.55 -3.07
CA ALA A 209 -15.36 -15.75 -2.96
C ALA A 209 -16.07 -16.09 -4.29
N GLY A 210 -16.59 -15.07 -4.99
CA GLY A 210 -17.22 -15.24 -6.29
C GLY A 210 -16.26 -15.77 -7.37
N TRP A 211 -15.01 -15.27 -7.40
CA TRP A 211 -13.99 -15.77 -8.33
C TRP A 211 -13.46 -17.16 -7.94
N ALA A 212 -13.25 -17.42 -6.66
CA ALA A 212 -12.72 -18.70 -6.19
C ALA A 212 -13.67 -19.89 -6.47
N ALA A 213 -14.96 -19.61 -6.74
CA ALA A 213 -15.94 -20.60 -7.13
C ALA A 213 -15.95 -20.96 -8.63
N THR A 214 -15.08 -20.34 -9.46
CA THR A 214 -15.01 -20.53 -10.93
C THR A 214 -13.80 -21.33 -11.42
#